data_AF-X0TVM8-F1
#
_entry.id   AF-X0TVM8-F1
#
_cell.length_a   1.000
_cell.length_b   1.000
_cell.length_c   1.000
_cell.angle_alpha   90.00
_cell.angle_beta   90.00
_cell.angle_gamma   90.00
#
_symmetry.space_group_name_H-M   'P 1'
#
loop_
_entity.id
_entity.type
_entity.pdbx_description
1 polymer ?
#
loop_
_entity_poly.entity_id
_entity_poly.type
_entity_poly.pdbx_seq_one_letter_code
_entity_poly.pdbx_strand_id
1 'polypeptide(L)'
;ANVEDTRLGVQEYAIEKLGVECVELKWGQGAKDIGGEVKINDLKEAQLVYKRGYVVLPNPTDPNAIKAFEKGAFKEFERHSRVGMVTEQSFAERVQELRNAGAKYIFLKTGAYRPADLARAVLFASRYKIDLLTVDGAGGGTG
;
A
#
# COMPACT_ATOMS: atom_id res chain seq x y z
N ALA A 1 1.49 4.73 3.34
CA ALA A 1 0.68 3.54 3.68
C ALA A 1 0.05 2.98 2.41
N ASN A 2 0.18 1.67 2.18
CA ASN A 2 -0.56 0.97 1.13
C ASN A 2 -1.99 0.64 1.62
N VAL A 3 -2.82 0.07 0.74
CA VAL A 3 -4.22 -0.28 1.05
C VAL A 3 -4.35 -1.17 2.29
N GLU A 4 -3.47 -2.17 2.44
CA GLU A 4 -3.52 -3.07 3.60
C GLU A 4 -3.13 -2.38 4.91
N ASP A 5 -2.16 -1.47 4.88
CA ASP A 5 -1.77 -0.68 6.06
C ASP A 5 -2.93 0.22 6.52
N THR A 6 -3.64 0.83 5.58
CA THR A 6 -4.84 1.62 5.85
C THR A 6 -5.93 0.77 6.50
N ARG A 7 -6.21 -0.43 5.99
CA ARG A 7 -7.22 -1.34 6.57
C ARG A 7 -6.86 -1.83 7.97
N LEU A 8 -5.57 -1.91 8.27
CA LEU A 8 -5.06 -2.33 9.57
C LEU A 8 -4.96 -1.16 10.57
N GLY A 9 -5.31 0.07 10.17
CA GLY A 9 -5.25 1.25 11.04
C GLY A 9 -3.82 1.65 11.42
N VAL A 10 -2.84 1.33 10.57
CA VAL A 10 -1.41 1.53 10.89
C VAL A 10 -1.09 3.02 11.08
N GLN A 11 -1.66 3.90 10.26
CA GLN A 11 -1.40 5.34 10.36
C GLN A 11 -2.04 5.93 11.61
N GLU A 12 -3.26 5.54 11.93
CA GLU A 12 -3.98 5.96 13.13
C GLU A 12 -3.24 5.52 14.38
N TYR A 13 -2.79 4.26 14.42
CA TYR A 13 -1.94 3.79 15.51
C TYR A 13 -0.67 4.64 15.64
N ALA A 14 0.01 4.92 14.53
CA ALA A 14 1.23 5.71 14.53
C ALA A 14 0.99 7.15 15.02
N ILE A 15 -0.11 7.78 14.60
CA ILE A 15 -0.47 9.14 15.04
C ILE A 15 -0.84 9.13 16.52
N GLU A 16 -1.81 8.31 16.92
CA GLU A 16 -2.41 8.35 18.26
C GLU A 16 -1.51 7.80 19.35
N LYS A 17 -0.74 6.75 19.05
CA LYS A 17 0.05 6.02 20.06
C LYS A 17 1.52 6.39 20.03
N LEU A 18 2.04 6.77 18.87
CA LEU A 18 3.47 7.09 18.69
C LEU A 18 3.71 8.59 18.49
N GLY A 19 2.67 9.41 18.39
CA GLY A 19 2.79 10.86 18.22
C GLY A 19 3.30 11.28 16.85
N VAL A 20 3.13 10.43 15.82
CA VAL A 20 3.54 10.76 14.45
C VAL A 20 2.66 11.88 13.90
N GLU A 21 3.30 12.97 13.48
CA GLU A 21 2.60 14.16 13.00
C GLU A 21 2.43 14.18 11.47
N CYS A 22 3.30 13.47 10.74
CA CYS A 22 3.33 13.42 9.29
C CYS A 22 3.08 12.00 8.79
N VAL A 23 2.13 11.84 7.87
CA VAL A 23 1.79 10.55 7.26
C VAL A 23 1.70 10.66 5.74
N GLU A 24 2.05 9.59 5.04
CA GLU A 24 2.01 9.55 3.58
C GLU A 24 0.97 8.53 3.09
N LEU A 25 0.08 8.97 2.20
CA LEU A 25 -0.76 8.11 1.37
C LEU A 25 0.05 7.68 0.14
N LYS A 26 0.06 6.38 -0.17
CA LYS A 26 0.84 5.84 -1.29
C LYS A 26 -0.10 5.31 -2.38
N TRP A 27 -0.18 6.03 -3.49
CA TRP A 27 -0.88 5.58 -4.70
C TRP A 27 0.04 4.84 -5.67
N GLY A 28 1.34 5.09 -5.61
CA GLY A 28 2.27 4.47 -6.55
C GLY A 28 3.74 4.59 -6.16
N GLN A 29 4.59 4.10 -7.06
CA GLN A 29 6.04 4.21 -6.97
C GLN A 29 6.67 4.23 -8.37
N GLY A 30 7.92 4.71 -8.46
CA GLY A 30 8.64 4.84 -9.74
C GLY A 30 9.25 3.55 -10.31
N ALA A 31 9.32 2.47 -9.51
CA ALA A 31 10.00 1.24 -9.91
C ALA A 31 9.10 0.23 -10.65
N LYS A 32 7.80 0.18 -10.28
CA LYS A 32 6.86 -0.80 -10.79
C LYS A 32 5.42 -0.30 -10.67
N ASP A 33 4.59 -0.73 -11.62
CA ASP A 33 3.15 -0.45 -11.66
C ASP A 33 2.33 -1.52 -10.90
N ILE A 34 2.85 -1.93 -9.75
CA ILE A 34 2.19 -2.84 -8.79
C ILE A 34 2.48 -2.34 -7.36
N GLY A 35 1.79 -2.91 -6.37
CA GLY A 35 2.09 -2.61 -4.98
C GLY A 35 3.42 -3.20 -4.52
N GLY A 36 3.74 -3.02 -3.24
CA GLY A 36 4.93 -3.62 -2.65
C GLY A 36 4.89 -5.15 -2.75
N GLU A 37 6.01 -5.76 -3.09
CA GLU A 37 6.19 -7.20 -3.20
C GLU A 37 7.20 -7.63 -2.14
N VAL A 38 6.94 -8.72 -1.43
CA VAL A 38 7.86 -9.33 -0.48
C VAL A 38 7.83 -10.84 -0.66
N LYS A 39 9.01 -11.47 -0.68
CA LYS A 39 9.16 -12.92 -0.68
C LYS A 39 9.07 -13.47 0.74
N ILE A 40 8.28 -14.51 0.92
CA ILE A 40 8.01 -15.17 2.20
C ILE A 40 8.36 -16.64 2.07
N ASN A 41 9.31 -17.09 2.87
CA ASN A 41 9.87 -18.44 2.77
C ASN A 41 9.30 -19.38 3.85
N ASP A 42 8.24 -18.95 4.54
CA ASP A 42 7.53 -19.71 5.56
C ASP A 42 6.03 -19.76 5.25
N LEU A 43 5.46 -20.97 5.26
CA LEU A 43 4.05 -21.19 4.94
C LEU A 43 3.12 -20.57 5.99
N LYS A 44 3.48 -20.60 7.28
CA LYS A 44 2.61 -20.06 8.34
C LYS A 44 2.55 -18.54 8.25
N GLU A 45 3.68 -17.90 7.95
CA GLU A 45 3.74 -16.47 7.68
C GLU A 45 2.92 -16.10 6.45
N ALA A 46 3.06 -16.85 5.35
CA ALA A 46 2.27 -16.64 4.13
C ALA A 46 0.75 -16.73 4.41
N GLN A 47 0.32 -17.74 5.19
CA GLN A 47 -1.07 -17.88 5.63
C GLN A 47 -1.53 -16.74 6.54
N LEU A 48 -0.67 -16.28 7.44
CA LEU A 48 -0.97 -15.16 8.34
C LEU A 48 -1.22 -13.87 7.57
N VAL A 49 -0.33 -13.51 6.64
CA VAL A 49 -0.49 -12.26 5.86
C VAL A 49 -1.67 -12.39 4.88
N TYR A 50 -1.92 -13.58 4.33
CA TYR A 50 -3.14 -13.84 3.55
C TYR A 50 -4.40 -13.61 4.38
N LYS A 51 -4.45 -14.13 5.62
CA LYS A 51 -5.57 -13.90 6.55
C LYS A 51 -5.74 -12.43 6.92
N ARG A 52 -4.66 -11.65 6.94
CA ARG A 52 -4.68 -10.18 7.12
C ARG A 52 -5.15 -9.41 5.88
N GLY A 53 -5.49 -10.12 4.79
CA GLY A 53 -6.08 -9.55 3.59
C GLY A 53 -5.09 -9.19 2.48
N TYR A 54 -3.80 -9.51 2.64
CA TYR A 54 -2.81 -9.35 1.56
C TYR A 54 -3.09 -10.31 0.40
N VAL A 55 -2.64 -9.94 -0.80
CA VAL A 55 -2.59 -10.89 -1.92
C VAL A 55 -1.35 -11.74 -1.74
N VAL A 56 -1.50 -13.06 -1.76
CA VAL A 56 -0.38 -13.99 -1.64
C VAL A 56 -0.45 -15.01 -2.77
N LEU A 57 0.67 -15.15 -3.49
CA LEU A 57 0.81 -16.04 -4.62
C LEU A 57 2.02 -16.97 -4.43
N PRO A 58 1.91 -18.28 -4.65
CA PRO A 58 0.66 -19.05 -4.81
C PRO A 58 -0.28 -18.91 -3.60
N ASN A 59 -1.55 -19.30 -3.72
CA ASN A 59 -2.50 -19.20 -2.60
C ASN A 59 -2.03 -20.10 -1.43
N PRO A 60 -1.69 -19.53 -0.25
CA PRO A 60 -1.09 -20.29 0.84
C PRO A 60 -2.11 -21.15 1.61
N THR A 61 -3.39 -21.11 1.22
CA THR A 61 -4.47 -21.91 1.77
C THR A 61 -4.92 -23.04 0.83
N ASP A 62 -4.41 -23.09 -0.41
CA ASP A 62 -4.70 -24.17 -1.36
C ASP A 62 -3.87 -25.42 -0.99
N PRO A 63 -4.50 -26.59 -0.73
CA PRO A 63 -3.79 -27.83 -0.43
C PRO A 63 -2.76 -28.25 -1.48
N ASN A 64 -2.97 -27.93 -2.77
CA ASN A 64 -2.03 -28.25 -3.83
C ASN A 64 -0.78 -27.36 -3.75
N ALA A 65 -0.97 -26.05 -3.49
CA ALA A 65 0.12 -25.11 -3.31
C ALA A 65 0.95 -25.45 -2.05
N ILE A 66 0.29 -25.82 -0.95
CA ILE A 66 0.94 -26.27 0.29
C ILE A 66 1.82 -27.49 0.04
N LYS A 67 1.27 -28.54 -0.59
CA LYS A 67 2.02 -29.75 -0.92
C LYS A 67 3.19 -29.48 -1.85
N ALA A 68 3.02 -28.58 -2.82
CA ALA A 68 4.09 -28.20 -3.75
C ALA A 68 5.22 -27.46 -3.02
N PHE A 69 4.89 -26.57 -2.09
CA PHE A 69 5.87 -25.87 -1.25
C PHE A 69 6.63 -26.83 -0.33
N GLU A 70 5.92 -27.70 0.40
CA GLU A 70 6.53 -28.68 1.32
C GLU A 70 7.44 -29.68 0.60
N LYS A 71 7.14 -29.99 -0.66
CA LYS A 71 7.98 -30.82 -1.54
C LYS A 71 9.13 -30.06 -2.19
N GLY A 72 9.25 -28.75 -1.96
CA GLY A 72 10.29 -27.89 -2.52
C GLY A 72 10.14 -27.61 -4.02
N ALA A 73 8.95 -27.79 -4.60
CA ALA A 73 8.69 -27.46 -6.00
C ALA A 73 8.78 -25.95 -6.27
N PHE A 74 8.50 -25.14 -5.24
CA PHE A 74 8.88 -23.73 -5.16
C PHE A 74 9.30 -23.43 -3.72
N LYS A 75 10.05 -22.34 -3.53
CA LYS A 75 10.72 -22.03 -2.25
C LYS A 75 10.14 -20.82 -1.52
N GLU A 76 9.34 -20.01 -2.20
CA GLU A 76 8.94 -18.68 -1.71
C GLU A 76 7.52 -18.37 -2.16
N PHE A 77 6.72 -17.77 -1.28
CA PHE A 77 5.48 -17.09 -1.61
C PHE A 77 5.74 -15.61 -1.86
N GLU A 78 4.96 -15.00 -2.72
CA GLU A 78 4.98 -13.57 -2.98
C GLU A 78 3.79 -12.91 -2.31
N ARG A 79 4.06 -12.00 -1.37
CA ARG A 79 3.05 -11.11 -0.79
C ARG A 79 3.04 -9.80 -1.54
N HIS A 80 1.89 -9.47 -2.11
CA HIS A 80 1.64 -8.25 -2.86
C HIS A 80 0.69 -7.32 -2.10
N SER A 81 1.04 -6.04 -2.05
CA SER A 81 0.10 -4.98 -1.66
C SER A 81 -0.74 -4.55 -2.84
N ARG A 82 -1.96 -4.07 -2.58
CA ARG A 82 -2.78 -3.47 -3.63
C ARG A 82 -2.34 -2.06 -3.95
N VAL A 83 -2.46 -1.70 -5.22
CA VAL A 83 -2.40 -0.32 -5.69
C VAL A 83 -3.78 0.30 -5.48
N GLY A 84 -3.86 1.32 -4.65
CA GLY A 84 -5.12 2.01 -4.36
C GLY A 84 -5.37 3.14 -5.36
N MET A 85 -5.94 2.84 -6.53
CA MET A 85 -6.56 3.88 -7.35
C MET A 85 -7.93 4.21 -6.78
N VAL A 86 -8.02 5.35 -6.11
CA VAL A 86 -9.18 5.74 -5.31
C VAL A 86 -10.14 6.62 -6.10
N THR A 87 -11.43 6.44 -5.83
CA THR A 87 -12.44 7.45 -6.18
C THR A 87 -12.17 8.72 -5.39
N GLU A 88 -12.65 9.85 -5.88
CA GLU A 88 -12.54 11.13 -5.16
C GLU A 88 -13.13 11.05 -3.75
N GLN A 89 -14.33 10.45 -3.62
CA GLN A 89 -15.00 10.28 -2.35
C GLN A 89 -14.13 9.50 -1.35
N SER A 90 -13.63 8.32 -1.74
CA SER A 90 -12.79 7.50 -0.85
C SER A 90 -11.49 8.19 -0.46
N PHE A 91 -10.95 9.06 -1.33
CA PHE A 91 -9.77 9.84 -1.00
C PHE A 91 -10.10 10.93 0.03
N ALA A 92 -11.19 11.67 -0.18
CA ALA A 92 -11.67 12.71 0.71
C ALA A 92 -11.93 12.18 2.13
N GLU A 93 -12.65 11.06 2.21
CA GLU A 93 -12.94 10.35 3.46
C GLU A 93 -11.63 9.97 4.16
N ARG A 94 -10.68 9.38 3.44
CA ARG A 94 -9.41 8.97 4.04
C ARG A 94 -8.58 10.14 4.56
N VAL A 95 -8.52 11.25 3.82
CA VAL A 95 -7.83 12.46 4.29
C VAL A 95 -8.49 12.98 5.57
N GLN A 96 -9.83 13.01 5.61
CA GLN A 96 -10.56 13.46 6.79
C GLN A 96 -10.33 12.56 8.01
N GLU A 97 -10.32 11.24 7.84
CA GLU A 97 -10.00 10.27 8.90
C GLU A 97 -8.62 10.54 9.51
N LEU A 98 -7.59 10.74 8.67
CA LEU A 98 -6.23 11.02 9.12
C LEU A 98 -6.12 12.35 9.87
N ARG A 99 -6.82 13.40 9.40
CA ARG A 99 -6.88 14.68 10.11
C ARG A 99 -7.57 14.53 11.46
N ASN A 100 -8.68 13.79 11.52
CA ASN A 100 -9.40 13.52 12.76
C ASN A 100 -8.55 12.72 13.75
N ALA A 101 -7.72 11.79 13.27
CA ALA A 101 -6.76 11.05 14.08
C ALA A 101 -5.62 11.94 14.63
N GLY A 102 -5.42 13.14 14.07
CA GLY A 102 -4.44 14.12 14.54
C GLY A 102 -3.26 14.37 13.61
N ALA A 103 -3.28 13.87 12.36
CA ALA A 103 -2.20 14.13 11.40
C ALA A 103 -2.08 15.64 11.10
N LYS A 104 -0.93 16.23 11.44
CA LYS A 104 -0.60 17.63 11.10
C LYS A 104 -0.24 17.77 9.63
N TYR A 105 0.47 16.79 9.07
CA TYR A 105 0.85 16.76 7.66
C TYR A 105 0.40 15.46 7.00
N ILE A 106 -0.24 15.57 5.85
CA ILE A 106 -0.63 14.45 5.00
C ILE A 106 0.04 14.65 3.65
N PHE A 107 0.87 13.69 3.27
CA PHE A 107 1.54 13.64 1.99
C PHE A 107 0.83 12.66 1.06
N LEU A 108 0.95 12.89 -0.24
CA LEU A 108 0.52 11.96 -1.28
C LEU A 108 1.72 11.60 -2.14
N LYS A 109 1.96 10.31 -2.30
CA LYS A 109 2.96 9.78 -3.21
C LYS A 109 2.32 9.07 -4.39
N THR A 110 2.70 9.49 -5.60
CA THR A 110 2.28 8.87 -6.86
C THR A 110 3.48 8.41 -7.69
N GLY A 111 3.26 7.44 -8.59
CA GLY A 111 4.25 7.00 -9.56
C GLY A 111 4.11 7.71 -10.91
N ALA A 112 4.94 7.31 -11.87
CA ALA A 112 4.92 7.77 -13.26
C ALA A 112 3.74 7.15 -14.05
N TYR A 113 2.52 7.45 -13.61
CA TYR A 113 1.29 6.97 -14.24
C TYR A 113 0.90 7.81 -15.46
N ARG A 114 -0.19 7.41 -16.13
CA ARG A 114 -0.70 8.11 -17.31
C ARG A 114 -1.03 9.57 -16.95
N PRO A 115 -0.99 10.51 -17.91
CA PRO A 115 -1.27 11.92 -17.64
C PRO A 115 -2.58 12.19 -16.90
N ALA A 116 -3.64 11.40 -17.18
CA ALA A 116 -4.92 11.51 -16.48
C ALA A 116 -4.82 11.20 -14.98
N ASP A 117 -3.99 10.24 -14.59
CA ASP A 117 -3.82 9.83 -13.20
C ASP A 117 -2.94 10.83 -12.44
N LEU A 118 -1.90 11.37 -13.08
CA LEU A 118 -1.13 12.48 -12.53
C LEU A 118 -2.00 13.74 -12.34
N ALA A 119 -2.82 14.10 -13.33
CA ALA A 119 -3.74 15.22 -13.24
C ALA A 119 -4.73 15.03 -12.07
N ARG A 120 -5.22 13.80 -11.87
CA ARG A 120 -6.07 13.46 -10.72
C ARG A 120 -5.34 13.64 -9.38
N ALA A 121 -4.08 13.19 -9.27
CA ALA A 121 -3.28 13.38 -8.06
C ALA A 121 -3.07 14.87 -7.74
N VAL A 122 -2.76 15.70 -8.74
CA VAL A 122 -2.63 17.15 -8.57
C VAL A 122 -3.95 17.79 -8.15
N LEU A 123 -5.06 17.43 -8.81
CA LEU A 123 -6.39 17.95 -8.50
C LEU A 123 -6.79 17.62 -7.06
N PHE A 124 -6.62 16.35 -6.64
CA PHE A 124 -7.00 15.90 -5.31
C PHE A 124 -6.07 16.51 -4.25
N ALA A 125 -4.76 16.60 -4.52
CA ALA A 125 -3.82 17.24 -3.62
C ALA A 125 -4.21 18.70 -3.34
N SER A 126 -4.58 19.44 -4.38
CA SER A 126 -5.05 20.83 -4.25
C SER A 126 -6.40 20.91 -3.53
N ARG A 127 -7.40 20.13 -3.96
CA ARG A 127 -8.78 20.18 -3.44
C ARG A 127 -8.85 19.81 -1.96
N TYR A 128 -8.07 18.82 -1.53
CA TYR A 128 -8.11 18.29 -0.16
C TYR A 128 -6.93 18.73 0.71
N LYS A 129 -6.18 19.75 0.26
CA LYS A 129 -5.10 20.39 1.04
C LYS A 129 -4.05 19.38 1.53
N ILE A 130 -3.54 18.58 0.61
CA ILE A 130 -2.38 17.73 0.84
C ILE A 130 -1.14 18.62 0.93
N ASP A 131 -0.29 18.36 1.93
CA ASP A 131 0.83 19.24 2.26
C ASP A 131 2.03 19.04 1.34
N LEU A 132 2.19 17.83 0.78
CA LEU A 132 3.22 17.51 -0.22
C LEU A 132 2.70 16.44 -1.19
N LEU A 133 2.86 16.69 -2.48
CA LEU A 133 2.70 15.69 -3.53
C LEU A 133 4.08 15.29 -4.06
N THR A 134 4.46 14.03 -3.88
CA THR A 134 5.67 13.46 -4.47
C THR A 134 5.31 12.69 -5.74
N VAL A 135 6.02 13.00 -6.83
CA VAL A 135 5.86 12.34 -8.14
C VAL A 135 7.13 11.55 -8.42
N ASP A 136 7.09 10.24 -8.18
CA ASP A 136 8.20 9.36 -8.47
C ASP A 136 8.29 9.09 -9.98
N GLY A 137 9.39 9.50 -10.60
CA GLY A 137 9.68 9.22 -12.01
C GLY A 137 9.96 7.75 -12.29
N ALA A 138 9.85 7.37 -13.56
CA ALA A 138 10.22 6.03 -14.02
C ALA A 138 11.73 5.77 -13.80
N GLY A 139 12.08 4.55 -13.43
CA GLY A 139 13.47 4.16 -13.12
C GLY A 139 13.83 4.26 -11.63
N GLY A 140 12.84 4.44 -10.76
CA GLY A 140 13.05 4.31 -9.32
C GLY A 140 13.47 2.89 -8.91
N GLY A 141 14.15 2.76 -7.78
CA GLY A 141 14.55 1.46 -7.24
C GLY A 141 13.42 0.73 -6.52
N THR A 142 13.51 -0.60 -6.45
CA THR A 142 12.73 -1.45 -5.54
C THR A 142 13.67 -2.46 -4.92
N GLY A 143 13.43 -2.77 -3.64
CA GLY A 143 13.96 -3.99 -3.02
C GLY A 143 13.11 -5.20 -3.36
#